data_AF-A0A7X5E1S5-F1
#
_entry.id   AF-A0A7X5E1S5-F1
#
_cell.length_a   1.000
_cell.length_b   1.000
_cell.length_c   1.000
_cell.angle_alpha   90.00
_cell.angle_beta   90.00
_cell.angle_gamma   90.00
#
_symmetry.space_group_name_H-M   'P 1'
#
loop_
_entity.id
_entity.type
_entity.pdbx_description
1 polymer ?
#
loop_
_entity_poly.entity_id
_entity_poly.type
_entity_poly.pdbx_seq_one_letter_code
_entity_poly.pdbx_strand_id
1 'polypeptide(L)' 'MRKYTQKALRELCRIGAAEDITNGKAEIKEPLERVGVSTGIYGINGGLLQGRETGRLYAITARNAELFRHF' A
#
# COMPACT_ATOMS: atom_id res chain seq x y z
N MET A 1 3.79 12.66 -2.39
CA MET A 1 3.83 11.19 -2.28
C MET A 1 5.08 10.66 -2.95
N ARG A 2 5.78 9.72 -2.31
CA ARG A 2 7.01 9.11 -2.86
C ARG A 2 6.66 8.13 -3.98
N LYS A 3 7.49 8.07 -5.02
CA LYS A 3 7.34 7.07 -6.10
C LYS A 3 7.98 5.75 -5.68
N TYR A 4 7.25 4.66 -5.87
CA TYR A 4 7.70 3.29 -5.67
C TYR A 4 7.53 2.47 -6.95
N THR A 5 8.15 1.31 -6.99
CA THR A 5 7.81 0.26 -7.95
C THR A 5 6.98 -0.80 -7.25
N GLN A 6 6.14 -1.51 -8.01
CA GLN A 6 5.38 -2.65 -7.48
C GLN A 6 6.32 -3.71 -6.87
N LYS A 7 7.52 -3.90 -7.45
CA LYS A 7 8.56 -4.76 -6.89
C LYS A 7 9.03 -4.29 -5.52
N ALA A 8 9.27 -2.99 -5.33
CA ALA A 8 9.65 -2.43 -4.04
C ALA A 8 8.54 -2.61 -2.99
N LEU A 9 7.28 -2.43 -3.36
CA LEU A 9 6.15 -2.65 -2.44
C LEU A 9 6.06 -4.12 -2.00
N ARG A 10 6.19 -5.07 -2.95
CA ARG A 10 6.24 -6.51 -2.64
C ARG A 10 7.41 -6.87 -1.74
N GLU A 11 8.55 -6.23 -1.95
CA GLU A 11 9.74 -6.43 -1.13
C GLU A 11 9.51 -5.97 0.31
N LEU A 12 8.87 -4.81 0.51
CA LEU A 12 8.49 -4.34 1.86
C LEU A 12 7.58 -5.35 2.58
N CYS A 13 6.61 -5.94 1.88
CA CYS A 13 5.80 -7.01 2.44
C CYS A 13 6.63 -8.25 2.78
N ARG A 14 7.52 -8.65 1.87
CA ARG A 14 8.36 -9.84 1.99
C ARG A 14 9.29 -9.78 3.21
N ILE A 15 9.84 -8.61 3.51
CA ILE A 15 10.73 -8.40 4.66
C ILE A 15 9.97 -8.08 5.95
N GLY A 16 8.63 -8.06 5.93
CA GLY A 16 7.80 -7.74 7.09
C GLY A 16 7.79 -6.26 7.49
N ALA A 17 8.31 -5.38 6.63
CA ALA A 17 8.31 -3.93 6.89
C ALA A 17 6.94 -3.29 6.62
N ALA A 18 6.10 -3.94 5.81
CA ALA A 18 4.72 -3.53 5.56
C ALA A 18 3.78 -4.74 5.56
N GLU A 19 2.53 -4.55 5.98
CA GLU A 19 1.48 -5.56 5.89
C GLU A 19 0.83 -5.52 4.49
N ASP A 20 0.69 -6.68 3.85
CA ASP A 20 0.03 -6.78 2.54
C ASP A 20 -1.49 -6.77 2.70
N ILE A 21 -2.11 -5.66 2.32
CA ILE A 21 -3.57 -5.47 2.41
C ILE A 21 -4.25 -5.63 1.04
N THR A 22 -3.53 -6.09 0.02
CA THR A 22 -4.01 -6.14 -1.37
C THR A 22 -5.35 -6.86 -1.49
N ASN A 23 -5.61 -7.90 -0.71
CA ASN A 23 -6.85 -8.68 -0.79
C ASN A 23 -7.86 -8.37 0.32
N GLY A 24 -7.74 -7.23 1.00
CA GLY A 24 -8.70 -6.81 2.04
C GLY A 24 -8.77 -7.71 3.27
N LYS A 25 -7.75 -8.55 3.51
CA LYS A 25 -7.71 -9.48 4.65
C LYS A 25 -7.32 -8.81 5.96
N ALA A 26 -6.69 -7.65 5.90
CA ALA A 26 -6.25 -6.92 7.09
C ALA A 26 -7.41 -6.11 7.68
N GLU A 27 -7.68 -6.30 8.96
CA GLU A 27 -8.64 -5.50 9.71
C GLU A 27 -7.95 -4.20 10.16
N ILE A 28 -7.98 -3.18 9.31
CA ILE A 28 -7.36 -1.88 9.60
C ILE A 28 -8.33 -1.07 10.46
N LYS A 29 -7.97 -0.84 11.73
CA LYS A 29 -8.80 -0.13 12.72
C LYS A 29 -8.39 1.33 12.94
N GLU A 30 -7.46 1.83 12.15
CA GLU A 30 -6.91 3.18 12.30
C GLU A 30 -7.00 3.99 10.99
N PRO A 31 -7.01 5.33 11.06
CA PRO A 31 -6.91 6.18 9.88
C PRO A 31 -5.59 5.98 9.13
N LEU A 32 -5.66 5.88 7.81
CA LEU A 32 -4.50 5.70 6.96
C LEU A 32 -4.09 7.00 6.25
N GLU A 33 -2.79 7.18 6.10
CA GLU A 33 -2.17 8.25 5.32
C GLU A 33 -1.42 7.71 4.10
N ARG A 34 -1.53 8.41 2.97
CA ARG A 34 -0.89 8.03 1.71
C ARG A 34 0.57 8.45 1.69
N VAL A 35 1.47 7.49 1.82
CA VAL A 35 2.93 7.72 1.81
C VAL A 35 3.47 7.77 0.38
N GLY A 36 3.05 6.83 -0.46
CA GLY A 36 3.61 6.68 -1.79
C GLY A 36 2.78 5.82 -2.72
N VAL A 37 3.10 5.91 -4.01
CA VAL A 37 2.40 5.21 -5.07
C VAL A 37 3.38 4.55 -6.04
N SER A 38 2.96 3.42 -6.59
CA SER A 38 3.54 2.83 -7.79
C SER A 38 2.64 3.13 -8.98
N THR A 39 3.24 3.55 -10.10
CA THR A 39 2.51 3.91 -11.33
C THR A 39 3.05 3.11 -12.51
N GLY A 40 2.16 2.63 -13.37
CA GLY A 40 2.48 2.05 -14.68
C GLY A 40 1.82 2.82 -15.81
N ILE A 41 1.80 2.23 -17.02
CA ILE A 41 1.24 2.85 -18.24
C ILE A 41 -0.20 3.33 -18.02
N TYR A 42 -1.02 2.53 -17.33
CA TYR A 42 -2.43 2.83 -17.10
C TYR A 42 -2.69 3.59 -15.79
N GLY A 43 -1.69 4.23 -15.17
CA GLY A 43 -1.81 4.94 -13.88
C GLY A 43 -1.37 4.13 -12.65
N ILE A 44 -1.92 4.43 -11.48
CA ILE A 44 -1.51 3.81 -10.20
C ILE A 44 -1.76 2.29 -10.24
N ASN A 45 -0.75 1.50 -9.88
CA ASN A 45 -0.80 0.03 -9.86
C ASN A 45 -0.37 -0.58 -8.51
N GLY A 46 -0.16 0.27 -7.51
CA GLY A 46 0.12 -0.11 -6.13
C GLY A 46 0.31 1.13 -5.26
N GLY A 47 0.30 0.96 -3.95
CA GLY A 47 0.38 2.05 -3.00
C GLY A 47 0.98 1.63 -1.67
N LEU A 48 1.56 2.61 -0.97
CA LEU A 48 2.05 2.48 0.40
C LEU A 48 1.27 3.48 1.28
N LEU A 49 0.69 2.94 2.34
CA LEU A 49 -0.10 3.65 3.34
C LEU A 49 0.61 3.54 4.70
N GLN A 50 0.38 4.50 5.57
CA GLN A 50 0.86 4.49 6.95
C GLN A 50 -0.31 4.73 7.89
N GLY A 51 -0.44 3.88 8.90
CA GLY A 51 -1.36 4.11 10.01
C GLY A 51 -0.95 5.33 10.82
N ARG A 52 -1.88 6.26 11.05
CA ARG A 52 -1.59 7.50 11.80
C ARG A 52 -1.35 7.29 13.28
N GLU A 53 -1.87 6.20 13.84
CA GLU A 53 -1.80 5.93 15.27
C GLU A 53 -0.63 5.02 15.60
N THR A 54 -0.45 3.94 14.83
CA THR A 54 0.60 2.95 15.11
C THR A 54 1.88 3.18 14.33
N GLY A 55 1.84 4.02 13.28
CA GLY A 55 2.94 4.18 12.34
C GLY A 55 3.19 2.97 11.45
N ARG A 56 2.35 1.92 11.54
CA ARG A 56 2.46 0.70 10.73
C ARG A 56 2.32 1.00 9.25
N LEU A 57 3.12 0.32 8.43
CA LEU A 57 3.04 0.44 6.99
C LEU A 57 2.14 -0.65 6.41
N TYR A 58 1.32 -0.24 5.46
CA TYR A 58 0.42 -1.12 4.72
C TYR A 58 0.68 -0.95 3.23
N ALA A 59 0.79 -2.05 2.50
CA ALA A 59 1.09 -2.03 1.09
C ALA A 59 -0.02 -2.70 0.28
N ILE A 60 -0.37 -2.05 -0.83
CA ILE A 60 -1.24 -2.59 -1.88
C ILE A 60 -0.35 -2.87 -3.09
N THR A 61 -0.20 -4.14 -3.46
CA THR A 61 0.75 -4.59 -4.47
C THR A 61 0.10 -4.92 -5.81
N ALA A 62 -1.17 -4.58 -6.02
CA ALA A 62 -1.86 -4.75 -7.29
C ALA A 62 -2.90 -3.65 -7.53
N ARG A 63 -3.36 -3.52 -8.78
CA ARG A 63 -4.50 -2.67 -9.10
C ARG A 63 -5.79 -3.44 -8.85
N ASN A 64 -6.49 -3.10 -7.78
CA ASN A 64 -7.76 -3.71 -7.41
C ASN A 64 -8.60 -2.77 -6.55
N ALA A 65 -9.75 -3.26 -6.06
CA ALA A 65 -10.69 -2.48 -5.26
C ALA A 65 -10.06 -1.82 -4.01
N GLU A 66 -9.09 -2.48 -3.36
CA GLU A 66 -8.37 -1.88 -2.23
C GLU A 66 -7.60 -0.64 -2.67
N LEU A 67 -6.91 -0.70 -3.82
CA LEU A 67 -6.19 0.45 -4.35
C LEU A 67 -7.14 1.64 -4.57
N PHE A 68 -8.30 1.41 -5.17
CA PHE A 68 -9.31 2.45 -5.41
C PHE A 68 -9.96 2.99 -4.12
N ARG A 69 -10.05 2.17 -3.08
CA ARG A 69 -10.61 2.61 -1.79
C ARG A 69 -9.68 3.61 -1.09
N HIS A 70 -8.37 3.44 -1.25
CA HIS A 70 -7.37 4.17 -0.48
C HIS A 70 -6.62 5.26 -1.25
N PHE A 71 -6.68 5.29 -2.58
CA PHE A 71 -5.96 6.23 -3.44
C PHE A 71 -6.87 6.99 -4.40
#